data_AF-A0A7K4AIM1-F1
#
_entry.id   AF-A0A7K4AIM1-F1
#
_cell.length_a   1.000
_cell.length_b   1.000
_cell.length_c   1.000
_cell.angle_alpha   90.00
_cell.angle_beta   90.00
_cell.angle_gamma   90.00
#
_symmetry.space_group_name_H-M   'P 1'
#
loop_
_entity.id
_entity.type
_entity.pdbx_description
1 polymer ?
#
loop_
_entity_poly.entity_id
_entity_poly.type
_entity_poly.pdbx_seq_one_letter_code
_entity_poly.pdbx_strand_id
1 'polypeptide(L)'
;MTDKNNEKIDKNKEEPGGLRVKPINNGTVIDHIAGGQALNVLKILGISGTTGATVSVVMNVESKKLGKKDIVKVEDRELREEELNRIALIAPAASINIIRNCRVIEKRPVDLPDEIVGVVRCQNPNCISNTHEPIKSRMLVKVKNPVLLRCLYCEQPLANGIAEYLI
;
A
#
# COMPACT_ATOMS: atom_id res chain seq x y z
N MET A 1 26.59 -22.83 57.03
CA MET A 1 27.19 -21.79 56.18
C MET A 1 27.40 -22.44 54.81
N THR A 2 26.38 -22.42 53.95
CA THR A 2 26.20 -21.44 52.85
C THR A 2 27.40 -21.53 51.89
N ASP A 3 27.24 -21.95 50.63
CA ASP A 3 26.51 -21.19 49.61
C ASP A 3 25.87 -22.07 48.52
N LYS A 4 24.57 -21.87 48.31
CA LYS A 4 23.87 -22.11 47.05
C LYS A 4 23.90 -20.79 46.27
N ASN A 5 24.62 -20.72 45.16
CA ASN A 5 24.51 -19.63 44.17
C ASN A 5 24.57 -20.31 42.80
N ASN A 6 23.46 -20.84 42.28
CA ASN A 6 22.43 -20.13 41.51
C ASN A 6 23.04 -19.36 40.33
N GLU A 7 23.31 -20.11 39.25
CA GLU A 7 23.55 -19.59 37.91
C GLU A 7 22.36 -18.73 37.50
N LYS A 8 22.51 -17.42 37.65
CA LYS A 8 21.56 -16.45 37.10
C LYS A 8 21.71 -16.47 35.59
N ILE A 9 20.75 -17.15 34.95
CA ILE A 9 20.44 -16.97 33.54
C ILE A 9 20.09 -15.50 33.34
N ASP A 10 21.00 -14.73 32.75
CA ASP A 10 20.77 -13.36 32.32
C ASP A 10 19.64 -13.34 31.27
N LYS A 11 18.41 -13.17 31.77
CA LYS A 11 17.22 -12.91 30.98
C LYS A 11 17.20 -11.45 30.56
N ASN A 12 18.04 -11.08 29.61
CA ASN A 12 17.87 -9.85 28.81
C ASN A 12 18.28 -10.15 27.37
N LYS A 13 17.48 -10.96 26.66
CA LYS A 13 17.43 -10.87 25.20
C LYS A 13 16.50 -9.70 24.87
N GLU A 14 17.06 -8.51 24.80
CA GLU A 14 16.45 -7.44 24.00
C GLU A 14 16.32 -7.99 22.57
N GLU A 15 15.09 -8.15 22.09
CA GLU A 15 14.87 -8.32 20.66
C GLU A 15 15.54 -7.13 19.95
N PRO A 16 16.30 -7.34 18.86
CA PRO A 16 16.89 -6.22 18.18
C PRO A 16 15.75 -5.43 17.54
N GLY A 17 15.33 -4.35 18.21
CA GLY A 17 14.42 -3.31 17.72
C GLY A 17 15.05 -2.50 16.58
N GLY A 18 15.74 -3.17 15.67
CA GLY A 18 16.34 -2.60 14.49
C GLY A 18 15.26 -2.34 13.44
N LEU A 19 15.29 -1.14 12.87
CA LEU A 19 14.62 -0.86 11.61
C LEU A 19 15.10 -1.87 10.57
N ARG A 20 14.19 -2.72 10.07
CA ARG A 20 14.51 -3.74 9.04
C ARG A 20 15.13 -3.13 7.77
N VAL A 21 14.87 -1.85 7.53
CA VAL A 21 15.43 -1.06 6.43
C VAL A 21 15.73 0.34 6.92
N LYS A 22 16.83 0.92 6.43
CA LYS A 22 17.27 2.27 6.78
C LYS A 22 16.15 3.32 6.65
N PRO A 23 16.13 4.36 7.50
CA PRO A 23 15.33 5.55 7.26
C PRO A 23 15.72 6.21 5.93
N ILE A 24 14.75 6.83 5.27
CA ILE A 24 14.99 7.62 4.04
C ILE A 24 15.22 9.09 4.42
N ASN A 25 16.00 9.81 3.61
CA ASN A 25 16.25 11.24 3.85
C ASN A 25 15.13 12.13 3.28
N ASN A 26 14.73 11.89 2.03
CA ASN A 26 13.62 12.57 1.37
C ASN A 26 12.75 11.57 0.62
N GLY A 27 11.44 11.83 0.51
CA GLY A 27 10.51 11.03 -0.29
C GLY A 27 9.21 10.70 0.43
N THR A 28 8.63 9.54 0.10
CA THR A 28 7.30 9.12 0.58
C THR A 28 7.37 7.78 1.30
N VAL A 29 6.74 7.66 2.47
CA VAL A 29 6.53 6.40 3.20
C VAL A 29 5.04 6.10 3.28
N ILE A 30 4.63 4.99 2.68
CA ILE A 30 3.28 4.44 2.77
C ILE A 30 3.31 3.33 3.83
N ASP A 31 2.69 3.60 4.98
CA ASP A 31 2.61 2.69 6.12
C ASP A 31 1.16 2.21 6.30
N HIS A 32 0.96 1.17 7.11
CA HIS A 32 -0.34 0.57 7.41
C HIS A 32 -1.03 -0.04 6.18
N ILE A 33 -0.24 -0.55 5.23
CA ILE A 33 -0.74 -1.39 4.14
C ILE A 33 -1.09 -2.76 4.74
N ALA A 34 -2.20 -3.37 4.34
CA ALA A 34 -2.55 -4.72 4.78
C ALA A 34 -1.46 -5.72 4.35
N GLY A 35 -1.17 -6.73 5.19
CA GLY A 35 -0.13 -7.72 4.92
C GLY A 35 -0.30 -8.39 3.54
N GLY A 36 0.77 -8.39 2.74
CA GLY A 36 0.80 -8.99 1.40
C GLY A 36 0.30 -8.08 0.27
N GLN A 37 -0.06 -6.82 0.53
CA GLN A 37 -0.57 -5.88 -0.47
C GLN A 37 0.46 -4.88 -1.01
N ALA A 38 1.70 -4.84 -0.49
CA ALA A 38 2.71 -3.87 -0.94
C ALA A 38 2.99 -3.91 -2.45
N LEU A 39 3.04 -5.10 -3.05
CA LEU A 39 3.31 -5.25 -4.47
C LEU A 39 2.14 -4.72 -5.33
N ASN A 40 0.91 -4.92 -4.86
CA ASN A 40 -0.27 -4.33 -5.48
C ASN A 40 -0.25 -2.79 -5.36
N VAL A 41 0.23 -2.24 -4.24
CA VAL A 41 0.42 -0.80 -4.07
C VAL A 41 1.42 -0.26 -5.10
N LEU A 42 2.58 -0.90 -5.25
CA LEU A 42 3.58 -0.49 -6.25
C LEU A 42 3.02 -0.52 -7.68
N LYS A 43 2.25 -1.56 -8.01
CA LYS A 43 1.56 -1.70 -9.30
C LYS A 43 0.61 -0.54 -9.58
N ILE A 44 -0.23 -0.18 -8.60
CA ILE A 44 -1.17 0.97 -8.72
C ILE A 44 -0.44 2.31 -8.92
N LEU A 45 0.71 2.48 -8.26
CA LEU A 45 1.56 3.67 -8.39
C LEU A 45 2.38 3.69 -9.68
N GLY A 46 2.29 2.66 -10.52
CA GLY A 46 3.12 2.51 -11.71
C GLY A 46 4.62 2.43 -11.38
N ILE A 47 4.98 2.06 -10.15
CA ILE A 47 6.36 1.90 -9.71
C ILE A 47 6.77 0.47 -10.06
N SER A 48 7.50 0.32 -11.15
CA SER A 48 8.01 -0.96 -11.66
C SER A 48 9.54 -1.06 -11.47
N GLY A 49 10.14 -2.18 -11.84
CA GLY A 49 11.59 -2.37 -11.77
C GLY A 49 12.43 -1.44 -12.65
N THR A 50 11.81 -0.53 -13.42
CA THR A 50 12.51 0.40 -14.32
C THR A 50 12.56 1.84 -13.79
N THR A 51 12.01 2.13 -12.61
CA THR A 51 12.13 3.48 -12.02
C THR A 51 13.54 3.71 -11.49
N GLY A 52 14.06 4.93 -11.67
CA GLY A 52 15.35 5.33 -11.07
C GLY A 52 15.28 5.64 -9.56
N ALA A 53 14.09 5.66 -8.96
CA ALA A 53 13.94 5.89 -7.52
C ALA A 53 14.31 4.63 -6.73
N THR A 54 14.98 4.83 -5.60
CA THR A 54 15.22 3.73 -4.65
C THR A 54 13.91 3.43 -3.90
N VAL A 55 13.50 2.16 -3.95
CA VAL A 55 12.26 1.69 -3.33
C VAL A 55 12.58 0.61 -2.32
N SER A 56 12.10 0.78 -1.10
CA SER A 56 12.20 -0.22 -0.04
C SER A 56 10.82 -0.79 0.27
N VAL A 57 10.70 -2.10 0.24
CA VAL A 57 9.45 -2.81 0.54
C VAL A 57 9.68 -3.73 1.74
N VAL A 58 8.83 -3.60 2.75
CA VAL A 58 8.86 -4.46 3.94
C VAL A 58 7.49 -5.10 4.08
N MET A 59 7.40 -6.42 3.94
CA MET A 59 6.12 -7.13 3.89
C MET A 59 5.92 -8.04 5.11
N ASN A 60 4.66 -8.24 5.49
CA ASN A 60 4.21 -9.16 6.53
C ASN A 60 4.89 -8.94 7.89
N VAL A 61 5.22 -7.70 8.23
CA VAL A 61 5.77 -7.35 9.55
C VAL A 61 4.67 -7.22 10.57
N GLU A 62 5.00 -7.47 11.83
CA GLU A 62 4.04 -7.35 12.92
C GLU A 62 3.50 -5.93 13.04
N SER A 63 2.20 -5.84 13.29
CA SER A 63 1.47 -4.59 13.44
C SER A 63 0.54 -4.69 14.64
N LYS A 64 0.68 -3.78 15.60
CA LYS A 64 -0.26 -3.68 16.73
C LYS A 64 -1.70 -3.40 16.29
N LYS A 65 -1.87 -2.71 15.15
CA LYS A 65 -3.20 -2.31 14.64
C LYS A 65 -3.81 -3.31 13.67
N LEU A 66 -2.99 -3.97 12.85
CA LEU A 66 -3.45 -4.80 11.72
C LEU A 66 -3.09 -6.29 11.87
N GLY A 67 -2.42 -6.68 12.95
CA GLY A 67 -1.79 -8.00 13.10
C GLY A 67 -0.53 -8.12 12.24
N LYS A 68 -0.69 -8.04 10.91
CA LYS A 68 0.40 -7.91 9.93
C LYS A 68 0.20 -6.70 9.05
N LYS A 69 1.29 -6.02 8.70
CA LYS A 69 1.29 -4.91 7.75
C LYS A 69 2.44 -5.00 6.77
N ASP A 70 2.30 -4.26 5.69
CA ASP A 70 3.40 -3.93 4.80
C ASP A 70 3.73 -2.42 4.87
N ILE A 71 4.93 -2.08 4.41
CA ILE A 71 5.43 -0.72 4.32
C ILE A 71 6.15 -0.55 2.97
N VAL A 72 5.86 0.54 2.27
CA VAL A 72 6.57 0.94 1.06
C VAL A 72 7.24 2.30 1.31
N LYS A 73 8.52 2.41 1.02
CA LYS A 73 9.26 3.68 1.02
C LYS A 73 9.77 3.96 -0.38
N VAL A 74 9.58 5.19 -0.85
CA VAL A 74 10.06 5.67 -2.16
C VAL A 74 10.95 6.88 -1.89
N GLU A 75 12.23 6.78 -2.22
CA GLU A 75 13.21 7.84 -2.01
C GLU A 75 13.14 8.89 -3.12
N ASP A 76 13.41 10.16 -2.74
CA ASP A 76 13.51 11.32 -3.62
C ASP A 76 12.28 11.56 -4.53
N ARG A 77 11.14 11.01 -4.14
CA ARG A 77 9.85 11.21 -4.82
C ARG A 77 8.75 11.47 -3.79
N GLU A 78 8.18 12.67 -3.87
CA GLU A 78 6.94 13.01 -3.19
C GLU A 78 5.78 12.67 -4.12
N LEU A 79 5.07 11.59 -3.79
CA LEU A 79 3.96 11.12 -4.60
C LEU A 79 2.78 12.08 -4.45
N ARG A 80 2.11 12.39 -5.57
CA ARG A 80 0.96 13.30 -5.55
C ARG A 80 -0.23 12.63 -4.87
N GLU A 81 -1.07 13.43 -4.24
CA GLU A 81 -2.24 12.94 -3.51
C GLU A 81 -3.18 12.11 -4.41
N GLU A 82 -3.48 12.61 -5.62
CA GLU A 82 -4.29 11.88 -6.61
C GLU A 82 -3.70 10.51 -6.98
N GLU A 83 -2.37 10.41 -7.03
CA GLU A 83 -1.68 9.17 -7.34
C GLU A 83 -1.82 8.17 -6.19
N LEU A 84 -1.66 8.64 -4.96
CA LEU A 84 -1.72 7.85 -3.75
C LEU A 84 -3.15 7.44 -3.37
N ASN A 85 -4.15 8.28 -3.60
CA ASN A 85 -5.54 8.01 -3.26
C ASN A 85 -6.10 6.76 -3.96
N ARG A 86 -5.52 6.38 -5.11
CA ARG A 86 -5.85 5.13 -5.81
C ARG A 86 -5.47 3.87 -5.01
N ILE A 87 -4.51 3.96 -4.10
CA ILE A 87 -4.10 2.81 -3.27
C ILE A 87 -5.13 2.49 -2.18
N ALA A 88 -6.02 3.44 -1.83
CA ALA A 88 -7.10 3.23 -0.87
C ALA A 88 -8.01 2.06 -1.27
N LEU A 89 -8.03 1.72 -2.56
CA LEU A 89 -8.75 0.56 -3.11
C LEU A 89 -8.34 -0.77 -2.47
N ILE A 90 -7.05 -0.93 -2.16
CA ILE A 90 -6.48 -2.17 -1.59
C ILE A 90 -5.91 -1.97 -0.18
N ALA A 91 -5.62 -0.73 0.19
CA ALA A 91 -4.99 -0.36 1.44
C ALA A 91 -5.73 0.83 2.08
N PRO A 92 -7.03 0.69 2.43
CA PRO A 92 -7.84 1.79 2.95
C PRO A 92 -7.37 2.32 4.31
N ALA A 93 -6.63 1.51 5.07
CA ALA A 93 -6.03 1.90 6.34
C ALA A 93 -4.64 2.56 6.19
N ALA A 94 -4.14 2.71 4.96
CA ALA A 94 -2.80 3.23 4.73
C ALA A 94 -2.67 4.70 5.11
N SER A 95 -1.48 5.06 5.57
CA SER A 95 -1.08 6.43 5.87
C SER A 95 0.12 6.81 5.02
N ILE A 96 0.05 7.98 4.40
CA ILE A 96 1.13 8.59 3.63
C ILE A 96 1.91 9.48 4.57
N ASN A 97 3.23 9.32 4.62
CA ASN A 97 4.14 10.21 5.33
C ASN A 97 5.13 10.81 4.34
N ILE A 98 5.17 12.13 4.23
CA ILE A 98 6.17 12.83 3.41
C ILE A 98 7.38 13.11 4.29
N ILE A 99 8.56 12.72 3.80
CA ILE A 99 9.83 12.84 4.51
C ILE A 99 10.68 13.91 3.81
N ARG A 100 11.20 14.87 4.57
CA ARG A 100 12.24 15.81 4.14
C ARG A 100 13.29 15.95 5.23
N ASN A 101 14.57 15.92 4.89
CA ASN A 101 15.69 16.03 5.84
C ASN A 101 15.56 15.03 7.02
N CYS A 102 15.26 13.76 6.72
CA CYS A 102 15.04 12.68 7.69
C CYS A 102 13.87 12.92 8.68
N ARG A 103 12.97 13.87 8.42
CA ARG A 103 11.83 14.19 9.28
C ARG A 103 10.51 14.05 8.53
N VAL A 104 9.49 13.56 9.24
CA VAL A 104 8.12 13.58 8.72
C VAL A 104 7.64 15.02 8.75
N ILE A 105 7.47 15.63 7.57
CA ILE A 105 6.94 16.99 7.44
C ILE A 105 5.42 16.98 7.31
N GLU A 106 4.85 15.84 6.90
CA GLU A 106 3.42 15.71 6.68
C GLU A 106 2.94 14.26 6.81
N LYS A 107 1.74 14.09 7.36
CA LYS A 107 1.01 12.83 7.42
C LYS A 107 -0.39 13.02 6.89
N ARG A 108 -0.81 12.18 5.94
CA ARG A 108 -2.17 12.18 5.40
C ARG A 108 -2.73 10.76 5.34
N PRO A 109 -4.03 10.56 5.62
CA PRO A 109 -4.71 9.33 5.26
C PRO A 109 -4.87 9.25 3.74
N VAL A 110 -5.17 8.06 3.23
CA VAL A 110 -5.64 7.88 1.85
C VAL A 110 -7.15 8.06 1.79
N ASP A 111 -7.67 8.68 0.73
CA ASP A 111 -9.11 8.68 0.44
C ASP A 111 -9.37 8.03 -0.92
N LEU A 112 -10.39 7.17 -0.98
CA LEU A 112 -10.78 6.51 -2.22
C LEU A 112 -11.53 7.53 -3.09
N PRO A 113 -11.06 7.87 -4.31
CA PRO A 113 -11.77 8.82 -5.17
C PRO A 113 -13.12 8.26 -5.64
N ASP A 114 -14.03 9.12 -6.11
CA ASP A 114 -15.33 8.70 -6.65
C ASP A 114 -15.22 7.97 -8.00
N GLU A 115 -14.09 8.15 -8.69
CA GLU A 115 -13.79 7.49 -9.95
C GLU A 115 -12.34 6.99 -9.97
N ILE A 116 -12.15 5.78 -10.48
CA ILE A 116 -10.85 5.14 -10.68
C ILE A 116 -10.63 4.89 -12.17
N VAL A 117 -9.56 5.47 -12.72
CA VAL A 117 -9.24 5.40 -14.15
C VAL A 117 -7.95 4.61 -14.37
N GLY A 118 -8.02 3.56 -15.19
CA GLY A 118 -6.86 2.80 -15.66
C GLY A 118 -6.14 1.97 -14.59
N VAL A 119 -6.77 1.72 -13.43
CA VAL A 119 -6.19 0.92 -12.35
C VAL A 119 -6.84 -0.46 -12.26
N VAL A 120 -8.14 -0.56 -12.53
CA VAL A 120 -8.93 -1.78 -12.37
C VAL A 120 -9.53 -2.17 -13.71
N ARG A 121 -9.24 -3.38 -14.18
CA ARG A 121 -9.82 -3.99 -15.37
C ARG A 121 -11.29 -4.36 -15.12
N CYS A 122 -12.13 -4.24 -16.15
CA CYS A 122 -13.49 -4.72 -16.07
C CYS A 122 -13.53 -6.25 -16.06
N GLN A 123 -14.28 -6.84 -15.12
CA GLN A 123 -14.47 -8.30 -15.04
C GLN A 123 -15.28 -8.88 -16.20
N ASN A 124 -16.08 -8.05 -16.89
CA ASN A 124 -16.85 -8.48 -18.06
C ASN A 124 -15.91 -8.60 -19.27
N PRO A 125 -15.62 -9.82 -19.79
CA PRO A 125 -14.69 -9.99 -20.91
C PRO A 125 -15.15 -9.25 -22.19
N ASN A 126 -16.46 -9.07 -22.35
CA ASN A 126 -17.06 -8.39 -23.51
C ASN A 126 -17.16 -6.86 -23.33
N CYS A 127 -16.66 -6.31 -22.23
CA CYS A 127 -16.65 -4.86 -22.04
C CYS A 127 -15.76 -4.17 -23.07
N ILE A 128 -16.20 -3.04 -23.62
CA ILE A 128 -15.41 -2.22 -24.55
C ILE A 128 -14.04 -1.82 -23.97
N SER A 129 -13.91 -1.69 -22.65
CA SER A 129 -12.61 -1.40 -22.01
C SER A 129 -11.61 -2.57 -22.02
N ASN A 130 -12.03 -3.75 -22.48
CA ASN A 130 -11.20 -4.95 -22.60
C ASN A 130 -10.85 -5.27 -24.07
N THR A 131 -11.24 -4.42 -25.03
CA THR A 131 -10.95 -4.58 -26.46
C THR A 131 -9.73 -3.74 -26.87
N HIS A 132 -9.48 -3.63 -28.18
CA HIS A 132 -8.37 -2.83 -28.74
C HIS A 132 -8.70 -1.34 -28.87
N GLU A 133 -9.84 -0.91 -28.34
CA GLU A 133 -10.23 0.50 -28.33
C GLU A 133 -9.25 1.32 -27.49
N PRO A 134 -8.87 2.54 -27.91
CA PRO A 134 -7.89 3.39 -27.23
C PRO A 134 -8.49 4.09 -25.99
N ILE A 135 -9.19 3.33 -25.14
CA ILE A 135 -9.87 3.81 -23.93
C ILE A 135 -9.29 3.14 -22.68
N LYS A 136 -9.26 3.88 -21.57
CA LYS A 136 -8.90 3.32 -20.27
C LYS A 136 -10.14 2.73 -19.59
N SER A 137 -9.96 1.69 -18.79
CA SER A 137 -10.99 1.24 -17.86
C SER A 137 -11.37 2.37 -16.90
N ARG A 138 -12.66 2.56 -16.64
CA ARG A 138 -13.21 3.59 -15.74
C ARG A 138 -14.20 2.92 -14.79
N MET A 139 -13.95 3.06 -13.50
CA MET A 139 -14.76 2.47 -12.44
C MET A 139 -15.30 3.57 -11.53
N LEU A 140 -16.61 3.65 -11.40
CA LEU A 140 -17.27 4.52 -10.45
C LEU A 140 -17.32 3.84 -9.08
N VAL A 141 -16.91 4.54 -8.03
CA VAL A 141 -17.01 4.08 -6.64
C VAL A 141 -18.41 4.37 -6.15
N LYS A 142 -19.20 3.32 -5.90
CA LYS A 142 -20.58 3.42 -5.41
C LYS A 142 -20.66 3.31 -3.89
N VAL A 143 -19.76 2.53 -3.30
CA VAL A 143 -19.61 2.37 -1.84
C VAL A 143 -18.11 2.31 -1.54
N LYS A 144 -17.64 2.99 -0.49
CA LYS A 144 -16.23 3.01 -0.09
C LYS A 144 -15.86 1.93 0.95
N ASN A 145 -16.83 1.44 1.72
CA ASN A 145 -16.61 0.39 2.73
C ASN A 145 -17.89 -0.44 3.00
N PRO A 146 -17.97 -1.72 2.56
CA PRO A 146 -17.02 -2.38 1.66
C PRO A 146 -17.01 -1.72 0.28
N VAL A 147 -15.89 -1.82 -0.43
CA VAL A 147 -15.76 -1.17 -1.75
C VAL A 147 -16.69 -1.82 -2.76
N LEU A 148 -17.54 -1.02 -3.42
CA LEU A 148 -18.33 -1.43 -4.58
C LEU A 148 -18.00 -0.54 -5.75
N LEU A 149 -17.46 -1.14 -6.81
CA LEU A 149 -17.18 -0.47 -8.07
C LEU A 149 -18.29 -0.77 -9.08
N ARG A 150 -18.56 0.18 -9.98
CA ARG A 150 -19.39 -0.02 -11.17
C ARG A 150 -18.61 0.40 -12.40
N CYS A 151 -18.49 -0.48 -13.38
CA CYS A 151 -17.88 -0.13 -14.66
C CYS A 151 -18.67 0.99 -15.34
N LEU A 152 -17.98 2.04 -15.78
CA LEU A 152 -18.63 3.16 -16.48
C LEU A 152 -19.25 2.73 -17.82
N TYR A 153 -18.72 1.69 -18.46
CA TYR A 153 -19.10 1.31 -19.82
C TYR A 153 -20.19 0.23 -19.88
N CYS A 154 -20.01 -0.89 -19.18
CA CYS A 154 -20.98 -2.00 -19.21
C CYS A 154 -21.85 -2.08 -17.95
N GLU A 155 -21.67 -1.14 -17.01
CA GLU A 155 -22.42 -1.02 -15.76
C GLU A 155 -22.34 -2.22 -14.79
N GLN A 156 -21.55 -3.24 -15.14
CA GLN A 156 -21.36 -4.40 -14.29
C GLN A 156 -20.70 -4.01 -12.96
N PRO A 157 -21.23 -4.49 -11.81
CA PRO A 157 -20.66 -4.22 -10.50
C PRO A 157 -19.43 -5.11 -10.25
N LEU A 158 -18.46 -4.62 -9.49
CA LEU A 158 -17.31 -5.36 -8.99
C LEU A 158 -17.17 -5.08 -7.49
N ALA A 159 -17.38 -6.10 -6.67
CA ALA A 159 -17.35 -5.99 -5.20
C ALA A 159 -16.28 -6.88 -4.55
N ASN A 160 -15.93 -8.01 -5.19
CA ASN A 160 -15.02 -9.03 -4.65
C ASN A 160 -13.82 -9.20 -5.58
N GLY A 161 -12.70 -9.68 -5.04
CA GLY A 161 -11.52 -10.02 -5.85
C GLY A 161 -10.91 -8.82 -6.59
N ILE A 162 -11.14 -7.58 -6.13
CA ILE A 162 -10.67 -6.36 -6.82
C ILE A 162 -9.17 -6.42 -7.15
N ALA A 163 -8.36 -6.98 -6.25
CA ALA A 163 -6.91 -7.14 -6.45
C ALA A 163 -6.56 -7.99 -7.69
N GLU A 164 -7.39 -8.96 -8.07
CA GLU A 164 -7.20 -9.83 -9.24
C GLU A 164 -7.39 -9.07 -10.56
N TYR A 165 -8.12 -7.96 -10.51
CA TYR A 165 -8.42 -7.12 -11.67
C TYR A 165 -7.52 -5.88 -11.77
N LEU A 166 -6.49 -5.73 -10.93
CA LEU A 166 -5.56 -4.61 -11.07
C LEU A 166 -4.78 -4.70 -12.38
N ILE A 167 -4.65 -3.58 -13.10
CA ILE A 167 -3.92 -3.45 -14.38
C ILE A 167 -2.45 -3.15 -14.12
#